data_AF-A0A078FJR5-F1
#
_entry.id   AF-A0A078FJR5-F1
#
_cell.length_a   1.000
_cell.length_b   1.000
_cell.length_c   1.000
_cell.angle_alpha   90.00
_cell.angle_beta   90.00
_cell.angle_gamma   90.00
#
_symmetry.space_group_name_H-M   'P 1'
#
loop_
_entity.id
_entity.type
_entity.pdbx_description
1 polymer ?
#
loop_
_entity_poly.entity_id
_entity_poly.type
_entity_poly.pdbx_seq_one_letter_code
_entity_poly.pdbx_strand_id
1 'polypeptide(L)'
;MKWTMRFEEVKVVANGSGLVAAITSLNLLHIFSEGGLQVSSFAFYGLSCVTIDKHVISLGGPVVTATGCRDQLAVVTHVSDCLPSNEQLFLYYMILIFHSFKSKSINFGYVLLYFFRSESDFERFLIRLLENS
;
A
#
# COMPACT_ATOMS: atom_id res chain seq x y z
N MET A 1 11.35 -4.20 21.25
CA MET A 1 10.24 -3.47 21.92
C MET A 1 8.94 -4.18 21.57
N LYS A 2 7.93 -4.20 22.45
CA LYS A 2 6.64 -4.85 22.18
C LYS A 2 5.52 -3.86 22.40
N TRP A 3 4.63 -3.74 21.42
CA TRP A 3 3.44 -2.89 21.46
C TRP A 3 2.26 -3.67 20.89
N THR A 4 1.05 -3.23 21.21
CA THR A 4 -0.20 -3.82 20.72
C THR A 4 -1.14 -2.69 20.35
N MET A 5 -1.85 -2.87 19.25
CA MET A 5 -2.88 -1.95 18.79
C MET A 5 -4.18 -2.73 18.57
N ARG A 6 -5.32 -2.06 18.74
CA ARG A 6 -6.64 -2.64 18.48
C ARG A 6 -7.20 -2.02 17.22
N PHE A 7 -7.69 -2.88 16.33
CA PHE A 7 -8.39 -2.51 15.11
C PHE A 7 -9.72 -3.26 15.08
N GLU A 8 -10.57 -2.85 14.15
CA GLU A 8 -11.52 -3.78 13.54
C GLU A 8 -10.77 -4.95 12.87
N GLU A 9 -11.49 -5.82 12.16
CA GLU A 9 -10.88 -6.93 11.43
C GLU A 9 -9.70 -6.47 10.53
N VAL A 10 -8.52 -7.05 10.76
CA VAL A 10 -7.31 -6.81 9.97
C VAL A 10 -7.21 -7.88 8.89
N LYS A 11 -7.16 -7.46 7.63
CA LYS A 11 -7.02 -8.35 6.48
C LYS A 11 -5.57 -8.68 6.18
N VAL A 12 -4.70 -7.68 6.20
CA VAL A 12 -3.30 -7.81 5.79
C VAL A 12 -2.41 -7.01 6.73
N VAL A 13 -1.27 -7.60 7.08
CA VAL A 13 -0.19 -6.92 7.80
C VAL A 13 1.08 -7.05 6.98
N ALA A 14 1.83 -5.97 6.88
CA ALA A 14 3.11 -5.94 6.20
C ALA A 14 4.15 -5.25 7.07
N ASN A 15 5.36 -5.79 7.07
CA ASN A 15 6.46 -5.29 7.89
C ASN A 15 7.65 -4.94 6.99
N GLY A 16 8.08 -3.69 7.04
CA GLY A 16 9.33 -3.20 6.48
C GLY A 16 10.32 -2.84 7.59
N SER A 17 11.58 -2.63 7.23
CA SER A 17 12.60 -2.10 8.13
C SER A 17 12.29 -0.64 8.50
N GLY A 18 11.50 -0.46 9.56
CA GLY A 18 11.14 0.83 10.15
C GLY A 18 9.65 1.18 10.05
N LEU A 19 8.88 0.48 9.23
CA LEU A 19 7.45 0.68 9.04
C LEU A 19 6.66 -0.61 9.19
N VAL A 20 5.53 -0.55 9.90
CA VAL A 20 4.56 -1.63 10.00
C VAL A 20 3.24 -1.13 9.45
N ALA A 21 2.67 -1.83 8.48
CA ALA A 21 1.34 -1.54 7.97
C ALA A 21 0.32 -2.57 8.41
N ALA A 22 -0.87 -2.08 8.75
CA ALA A 22 -2.06 -2.89 8.97
C ALA A 22 -3.18 -2.37 8.06
N ILE A 23 -3.80 -3.27 7.30
CA ILE A 23 -4.93 -2.97 6.42
C ILE A 23 -6.17 -3.66 6.96
N THR A 24 -7.23 -2.89 7.21
CA THR A 24 -8.49 -3.41 7.76
C THR A 24 -9.44 -3.94 6.69
N SER A 25 -10.49 -4.64 7.12
CA SER A 25 -11.56 -5.12 6.24
C SER A 25 -12.33 -4.00 5.54
N LEU A 26 -12.30 -2.79 6.11
CA LEU A 26 -12.83 -1.55 5.54
C LEU A 26 -11.87 -0.88 4.55
N ASN A 27 -10.78 -1.55 4.16
CA ASN A 27 -9.76 -1.03 3.25
C ASN A 27 -9.08 0.24 3.80
N LEU A 28 -8.92 0.32 5.13
CA LEU A 28 -8.16 1.39 5.77
C LEU A 28 -6.73 0.91 6.03
N LEU A 29 -5.76 1.63 5.50
CA LEU A 29 -4.34 1.41 5.70
C LEU A 29 -3.83 2.30 6.84
N HIS A 30 -3.31 1.65 7.87
CA HIS A 30 -2.64 2.27 9.01
C HIS A 30 -1.15 1.98 8.91
N ILE A 31 -0.31 3.00 9.06
CA ILE A 31 1.15 2.86 9.05
C ILE A 31 1.68 3.27 10.43
N PHE A 32 2.56 2.43 10.97
CA PHE A 32 3.23 2.60 12.25
C PHE A 32 4.73 2.61 12.06
N SER A 33 5.45 3.29 12.93
CA SER A 33 6.86 3.04 13.11
C SER A 33 7.08 1.69 13.79
N GLU A 34 8.30 1.15 13.71
CA GLU A 34 8.70 -0.06 14.43
C GLU A 34 8.47 0.04 15.96
N GLY A 35 8.49 1.26 16.50
CA GLY A 35 8.18 1.57 17.90
C GLY A 35 6.69 1.63 18.24
N GLY A 36 5.78 1.44 17.28
CA GLY A 36 4.33 1.44 17.47
C GLY A 36 3.67 2.81 17.42
N LEU A 37 4.41 3.85 17.01
CA LEU A 37 3.84 5.18 16.81
C LEU A 37 3.14 5.24 15.45
N GLN A 38 1.87 5.64 15.41
CA GLN A 38 1.18 5.86 14.14
C GLN A 38 1.78 7.10 13.45
N VAL A 39 2.18 6.94 12.19
CA VAL A 39 2.97 7.95 11.46
C VAL A 39 2.12 8.65 10.41
N SER A 40 2.31 9.96 10.27
CA SER A 40 1.67 10.73 9.21
C SER A 40 2.24 10.31 7.88
N SER A 41 1.38 10.01 6.92
CA SER A 41 1.80 9.55 5.59
C SER A 41 1.22 10.48 4.54
N PHE A 42 2.00 10.77 3.51
CA PHE A 42 1.59 11.56 2.35
C PHE A 42 1.80 10.73 1.11
N ALA A 43 0.79 10.61 0.24
CA ALA A 43 0.91 9.88 -1.01
C ALA A 43 0.73 10.83 -2.19
N PHE A 44 1.62 10.75 -3.17
CA PHE A 44 1.53 11.53 -4.41
C PHE A 44 1.05 10.66 -5.57
N TYR A 45 0.06 11.16 -6.31
CA TYR A 45 -0.34 10.62 -7.61
C TYR A 45 0.00 11.65 -8.68
N GLY A 46 1.10 11.44 -9.42
CA GLY A 46 1.67 12.44 -10.31
C GLY A 46 2.10 13.70 -9.53
N LEU A 47 1.65 14.88 -9.96
CA LEU A 47 1.87 16.17 -9.27
C LEU A 47 0.83 16.45 -8.16
N SER A 48 -0.18 15.60 -8.02
CA SER A 48 -1.25 15.77 -7.04
C SER A 48 -0.87 15.09 -5.71
N CYS A 49 -0.84 15.86 -4.63
CA CYS A 49 -0.71 15.32 -3.28
C CYS A 49 -2.11 14.92 -2.80
N VAL A 50 -2.32 13.62 -2.55
CA VAL A 50 -3.50 13.18 -1.82
C VAL A 50 -3.18 13.34 -0.34
N THR A 51 -3.68 14.42 0.25
CA THR A 51 -3.56 14.67 1.69
C THR A 51 -4.41 13.65 2.42
N ILE A 52 -3.75 12.81 3.21
CA ILE A 52 -4.37 11.75 3.98
C ILE A 52 -4.92 12.35 5.27
N ASP A 53 -6.24 12.24 5.45
CA ASP A 53 -6.92 12.70 6.65
C ASP A 53 -6.51 11.79 7.82
N LYS A 54 -5.84 12.35 8.84
CA LYS A 54 -5.58 11.73 10.14
C LYS A 54 -4.91 10.34 10.10
N HIS A 55 -3.64 10.24 9.69
CA HIS A 55 -2.79 9.05 9.89
C HIS A 55 -3.34 7.70 9.35
N VAL A 56 -4.47 7.71 8.63
CA VAL A 56 -5.18 6.53 8.12
C VAL A 56 -5.53 6.78 6.67
N ILE A 57 -5.12 5.86 5.80
CA ILE A 57 -5.26 5.99 4.36
C ILE A 57 -6.46 5.16 3.93
N SER A 58 -7.48 5.80 3.37
CA SER A 58 -8.57 5.08 2.70
C SER A 58 -8.10 4.57 1.35
N LEU A 59 -8.13 3.25 1.15
CA LEU A 59 -7.79 2.62 -0.12
C LEU A 59 -9.02 2.59 -1.02
N GLY A 60 -8.85 2.92 -2.30
CA GLY A 60 -9.94 2.98 -3.28
C GLY A 60 -10.57 1.63 -3.65
N GLY A 61 -10.07 0.53 -3.08
CA GLY A 61 -10.56 -0.82 -3.33
C GLY A 61 -9.94 -1.85 -2.40
N PRO A 62 -10.33 -3.13 -2.53
CA PRO A 62 -9.84 -4.19 -1.67
C PRO A 62 -8.33 -4.39 -1.81
N VAL A 63 -7.66 -4.53 -0.66
CA VAL A 63 -6.25 -4.92 -0.63
C VAL A 63 -6.10 -6.35 -1.13
N VAL A 64 -5.15 -6.54 -2.03
CA VAL A 64 -4.77 -7.85 -2.58
C VAL A 64 -3.60 -8.40 -1.76
N THR A 65 -2.57 -7.57 -1.60
CA THR A 65 -1.38 -7.92 -0.83
C THR A 65 -0.66 -6.66 -0.34
N ALA A 66 0.19 -6.83 0.65
CA ALA A 66 1.14 -5.82 1.09
C ALA A 66 2.44 -6.49 1.50
N THR A 67 3.56 -5.80 1.26
CA THR A 67 4.89 -6.28 1.59
C THR A 67 5.76 -5.12 2.01
N GLY A 68 6.70 -5.37 2.92
CA GLY A 68 7.72 -4.41 3.29
C GLY A 68 9.09 -4.95 2.93
N CYS A 69 9.94 -4.10 2.37
CA CYS A 69 11.34 -4.41 2.18
C CYS A 69 12.21 -3.20 2.47
N ARG A 70 13.18 -3.37 3.37
CA ARG A 70 14.03 -2.27 3.86
C ARG A 70 13.14 -1.10 4.31
N ASP A 71 13.49 0.12 3.95
CA ASP A 71 12.74 1.33 4.26
C ASP A 71 11.50 1.53 3.38
N GLN A 72 11.12 0.56 2.55
CA GLN A 72 9.96 0.62 1.68
C GLN A 72 8.83 -0.29 2.14
N LEU A 73 7.60 0.17 1.92
CA LEU A 73 6.38 -0.58 2.12
C LEU A 73 5.51 -0.45 0.88
N ALA A 74 5.22 -1.57 0.23
CA ALA A 74 4.34 -1.64 -0.93
C ALA A 74 2.98 -2.23 -0.55
N VAL A 75 1.90 -1.55 -0.92
CA VAL A 75 0.51 -2.00 -0.74
C VAL A 75 -0.15 -2.06 -2.11
N VAL A 76 -0.75 -3.19 -2.43
CA VAL A 76 -1.42 -3.42 -3.71
C VAL A 76 -2.92 -3.58 -3.51
N THR A 77 -3.68 -2.79 -4.25
CA THR A 77 -5.15 -2.78 -4.18
C THR A 77 -5.74 -2.97 -5.56
N HIS A 78 -6.87 -3.67 -5.62
CA HIS A 78 -7.66 -3.73 -6.85
C HIS A 78 -8.34 -2.37 -7.08
N VAL A 79 -8.40 -1.91 -8.34
CA VAL A 79 -9.20 -0.73 -8.73
C VAL A 79 -10.53 -1.24 -9.27
N SER A 80 -11.63 -0.87 -8.61
CA SER A 80 -12.96 -1.47 -8.77
C SER A 80 -13.62 -1.19 -10.12
N ASP A 81 -13.21 -0.14 -10.83
CA ASP A 81 -13.87 0.29 -12.05
C ASP A 81 -13.21 -0.37 -13.27
N CYS A 82 -13.58 -1.61 -13.54
CA CYS A 82 -13.38 -2.23 -14.84
C CYS A 82 -14.17 -1.42 -15.88
N LEU A 83 -13.55 -0.43 -16.50
CA LEU A 83 -14.14 0.26 -17.64
C LEU A 83 -14.34 -0.77 -18.76
N PRO A 84 -15.53 -0.88 -19.35
CA PRO A 84 -15.77 -1.77 -20.48
C PRO A 84 -15.10 -1.17 -21.72
N SER A 85 -13.80 -1.38 -21.85
CA SER A 85 -13.05 -1.13 -23.07
C SER A 85 -13.32 -2.31 -24.00
N ASN A 86 -14.27 -2.14 -24.92
CA ASN A 86 -14.66 -3.09 -25.97
C ASN A 86 -13.49 -3.97 -26.46
N GLU A 87 -13.40 -5.21 -25.97
CA GLU A 87 -12.52 -6.31 -26.42
C GLU A 87 -11.24 -6.64 -25.62
N GLN A 88 -10.84 -5.88 -24.59
CA GLN A 88 -9.73 -6.31 -23.70
C GLN A 88 -10.04 -6.07 -22.22
N LEU A 89 -10.27 -7.16 -21.47
CA LEU A 89 -10.38 -7.15 -20.02
C LEU A 89 -8.99 -6.94 -19.41
N PHE A 90 -8.64 -5.71 -19.10
CA PHE A 90 -7.46 -5.40 -18.29
C PHE A 90 -7.82 -5.48 -16.81
N LEU A 91 -6.91 -6.04 -16.01
CA LEU A 91 -6.98 -5.96 -14.55
C LEU A 91 -6.24 -4.71 -14.10
N TYR A 92 -6.90 -3.92 -13.25
CA TYR A 92 -6.41 -2.64 -12.77
C TYR A 92 -5.93 -2.77 -11.33
N TYR A 93 -4.62 -2.59 -11.11
CA TYR A 93 -4.04 -2.62 -9.78
C TYR A 93 -3.34 -1.29 -9.47
N MET A 94 -3.58 -0.78 -8.28
CA MET A 94 -2.88 0.38 -7.75
C MET A 94 -1.84 -0.09 -6.73
N ILE A 95 -0.60 0.35 -6.92
CA ILE A 95 0.51 0.06 -6.03
C ILE A 95 0.90 1.36 -5.32
N LEU A 96 0.75 1.38 -3.99
CA LEU A 96 1.26 2.45 -3.14
C LEU A 96 2.60 2.02 -2.56
N ILE A 97 3.65 2.78 -2.82
CA ILE A 97 4.98 2.55 -2.22
C ILE A 97 5.27 3.68 -1.25
N PHE A 98 5.41 3.36 0.04
CA PHE A 98 5.83 4.30 1.08
C PHE A 98 7.30 4.12 1.39
N HIS A 99 8.00 5.22 1.58
CA HIS A 99 9.40 5.24 1.98
C HIS A 99 9.54 5.88 3.36
N SER A 100 10.29 5.21 4.23
CA SER A 100 10.53 5.65 5.59
C SER A 100 11.69 6.62 5.69
N PHE A 101 11.44 7.79 6.26
CA PHE A 101 12.49 8.76 6.56
C PHE A 101 12.85 8.71 8.04
N LYS A 102 14.05 8.22 8.36
CA LYS A 102 14.55 8.04 9.74
C LYS A 102 14.47 9.28 10.64
N SER A 103 14.38 10.49 10.07
CA SER A 103 14.46 11.75 10.82
C SER A 103 13.11 12.36 11.21
N LYS A 104 11.97 11.86 10.71
CA LYS A 104 10.66 12.48 10.96
C LYS A 104 9.59 11.40 11.09
N SER A 105 8.59 11.60 11.96
CA SER A 105 7.38 10.75 12.06
C SER A 105 6.45 10.88 10.83
N ILE A 106 7.04 11.11 9.66
CA ILE A 106 6.41 11.41 8.39
C ILE A 106 7.01 10.48 7.34
N ASN A 107 6.15 9.81 6.59
CA ASN A 107 6.55 9.03 5.42
C ASN A 107 5.94 9.62 4.16
N PHE A 108 6.69 9.51 3.08
CA PHE A 108 6.21 9.87 1.74
C PHE A 108 6.01 8.60 0.95
N GLY A 109 4.90 8.55 0.24
CA GLY A 109 4.58 7.49 -0.68
C GLY A 109 4.30 8.03 -2.07
N TYR A 110 4.51 7.16 -3.03
CA TYR A 110 4.15 7.38 -4.43
C TYR A 110 3.12 6.34 -4.82
N VAL A 111 2.11 6.80 -5.55
CA VAL A 111 1.07 5.95 -6.12
C VAL A 111 1.44 5.66 -7.56
N LEU A 112 1.62 4.39 -7.88
CA LEU A 112 1.84 3.90 -9.23
C LEU A 112 0.62 3.09 -9.65
N LEU A 113 -0.01 3.50 -10.75
CA LEU A 113 -1.11 2.76 -11.36
C LEU A 113 -0.51 1.81 -12.41
N TYR A 114 -0.73 0.52 -12.23
CA TYR A 114 -0.29 -0.50 -13.17
C TYR A 114 -1.49 -1.18 -13.83
N PHE A 115 -1.34 -1.40 -15.13
CA PHE A 115 -2.31 -2.09 -15.96
C PHE A 115 -1.74 -3.46 -16.33
N PHE A 116 -2.44 -4.52 -15.97
CA PHE A 116 -2.04 -5.87 -16.31
C PHE A 116 -3.06 -6.50 -17.24
N ARG A 117 -2.57 -7.25 -18.22
CA ARG A 117 -3.41 -7.92 -19.21
C ARG A 117 -4.01 -9.22 -18.66
N SER A 118 -3.39 -9.79 -17.63
CA SER A 118 -3.84 -11.01 -16.95
C SER A 118 -3.33 -11.05 -15.51
N GLU A 119 -3.99 -11.84 -14.66
CA GLU A 119 -3.55 -12.10 -13.29
C GLU A 119 -2.18 -12.78 -13.25
N SER A 120 -1.87 -13.59 -14.27
CA SER A 120 -0.57 -14.24 -14.44
C SER A 120 0.58 -13.23 -14.65
N ASP A 121 0.32 -12.14 -15.39
CA ASP A 121 1.31 -11.08 -15.60
C ASP A 121 1.55 -10.29 -14.31
N PHE A 122 0.49 -10.07 -13.53
CA PHE A 122 0.55 -9.46 -12.22
C PHE A 122 1.36 -10.29 -11.22
N GLU A 123 1.09 -11.59 -11.10
CA GLU A 123 1.83 -12.51 -10.23
C GLU A 123 3.33 -12.52 -10.56
N ARG A 124 3.68 -12.56 -11.86
CA ARG A 124 5.09 -12.49 -12.29
C ARG A 124 5.74 -11.15 -11.95
N PHE A 125 4.99 -10.05 -12.04
CA PHE A 125 5.49 -8.74 -11.63
C PHE A 125 5.70 -8.68 -10.12
N LEU A 126 4.75 -9.18 -9.32
CA LEU A 126 4.89 -9.25 -7.86
C LEU A 126 6.10 -10.08 -7.45
N ILE A 127 6.27 -11.27 -8.03
CA ILE A 127 7.43 -12.13 -7.76
C ILE A 127 8.73 -11.37 -8.05
N ARG A 128 8.84 -10.70 -9.20
CA ARG A 128 10.02 -9.90 -9.53
C ARG A 128 10.22 -8.71 -8.61
N LEU A 129 9.14 -8.06 -8.16
CA LEU A 129 9.21 -6.96 -7.21
C LEU A 129 9.75 -7.44 -5.85
N LEU A 130 9.27 -8.60 -5.39
CA LEU A 130 9.66 -9.22 -4.12
C LEU A 130 11.07 -9.84 -4.16
N GLU A 131 11.47 -10.45 -5.28
CA GLU A 131 12.79 -11.07 -5.44
C GLU A 131 13.93 -10.04 -5.57
N ASN A 132 13.63 -8.83 -6.04
CA ASN A 132 14.63 -7.77 -6.23
C ASN A 132 14.67 -6.73 -5.10
N SER A 133 13.88 -6.91 -4.03
CA SER A 133 13.84 -6.02 -2.87
C SER A 133 14.76 -6.53 -1.75
#